data_AF-A0AB39PZY8-F1
#
_entry.id   AF-A0AB39PZY8-F1
#
_cell.length_a   1.000
_cell.length_b   1.000
_cell.length_c   1.000
_cell.angle_alpha   90.00
_cell.angle_beta   90.00
_cell.angle_gamma   90.00
#
_symmetry.space_group_name_H-M   'P 1'
#
loop_
_entity.id
_entity.type
_entity.pdbx_description
1 polymer ?
#
loop_
_entity_poly.entity_id
_entity_poly.type
_entity_poly.pdbx_seq_one_letter_code
_entity_poly.pdbx_strand_id
1 'polypeptide(L)'
;MSPIDGLNASADWVAKDMEAMLRECDAVIASKDEHLARLAAGIEALQAEMDQISAERALAVTDRDKAEQVLAAFRAAVEKGTGLRQSRGHTQTRLRVVPDAPEPDEAAAPHSAAAATEQREAPATSAAVTLEPEETAVRITGERSVAVMKIIAAEPDRGWTPKDIAVRLEGHDAGQEPTAHARARALLDSLARRKVLHKRREGDGRRCVFRLAAAWEAA
;
A
#
# COMPACT_ATOMS: atom_id res chain seq x y z
N MET A 1 -37.15 83.91 -2.26
CA MET A 1 -36.81 82.84 -3.20
C MET A 1 -35.64 82.08 -2.60
N SER A 2 -35.87 80.86 -2.12
CA SER A 2 -34.81 80.00 -1.58
C SER A 2 -34.55 78.88 -2.60
N PRO A 3 -33.29 78.65 -3.00
CA PRO A 3 -32.98 77.68 -4.03
C PRO A 3 -32.99 76.25 -3.49
N ILE A 4 -32.92 75.33 -4.43
CA ILE A 4 -33.20 73.90 -4.34
C ILE A 4 -31.96 73.19 -3.79
N ASP A 5 -31.81 73.15 -2.46
CA ASP A 5 -30.73 72.37 -1.79
C ASP A 5 -31.09 70.88 -1.60
N GLY A 6 -32.28 70.45 -2.04
CA GLY A 6 -32.78 69.08 -1.81
C GLY A 6 -32.37 68.03 -2.85
N LEU A 7 -31.87 68.41 -4.03
CA LEU A 7 -31.59 67.46 -5.13
C LEU A 7 -30.16 66.88 -5.09
N ASN A 8 -29.18 67.62 -4.54
CA ASN A 8 -27.78 67.19 -4.53
C ASN A 8 -27.53 66.05 -3.52
N ALA A 9 -28.24 66.05 -2.39
CA ALA A 9 -28.16 64.98 -1.38
C ALA A 9 -28.60 63.61 -1.93
N SER A 10 -29.50 63.59 -2.93
CA SER A 10 -29.96 62.37 -3.58
C SER A 10 -28.93 61.80 -4.56
N ALA A 11 -28.20 62.65 -5.28
CA ALA A 11 -27.18 62.22 -6.24
C ALA A 11 -25.92 61.71 -5.54
N ASP A 12 -25.48 62.40 -4.49
CA ASP A 12 -24.30 62.01 -3.70
C ASP A 12 -24.51 60.67 -2.97
N TRP A 13 -25.73 60.38 -2.53
CA TRP A 13 -26.06 59.09 -1.92
C TRP A 13 -26.01 57.96 -2.94
N VAL A 14 -26.60 58.16 -4.13
CA VAL A 14 -26.54 57.17 -5.22
C VAL A 14 -25.10 56.93 -5.68
N ALA A 15 -24.27 57.98 -5.77
CA ALA A 15 -22.87 57.83 -6.11
C ALA A 15 -22.12 56.96 -5.08
N LYS A 16 -22.34 57.19 -3.78
CA LYS A 16 -21.74 56.39 -2.71
C LYS A 16 -22.22 54.93 -2.71
N ASP A 17 -23.50 54.71 -2.99
CA ASP A 17 -24.08 53.37 -3.09
C ASP A 17 -23.48 52.59 -4.28
N MET A 18 -23.37 53.24 -5.44
CA MET A 18 -22.72 52.65 -6.62
C MET A 18 -21.24 52.36 -6.37
N GLU A 19 -20.51 53.26 -5.70
CA GLU A 19 -19.12 53.00 -5.30
C GLU A 19 -19.01 51.83 -4.30
N ALA A 20 -19.96 51.67 -3.39
CA ALA A 20 -19.98 50.53 -2.47
C ALA A 20 -20.21 49.22 -3.24
N MET A 21 -21.18 49.21 -4.15
CA MET A 21 -21.46 48.07 -5.02
C MET A 21 -20.25 47.68 -5.88
N LEU A 22 -19.55 48.66 -6.45
CA LEU A 22 -18.32 48.40 -7.21
C LEU A 22 -17.23 47.74 -6.35
N ARG A 23 -17.01 48.23 -5.12
CA ARG A 23 -16.04 47.61 -4.19
C ARG A 23 -16.45 46.18 -3.80
N GLU A 24 -17.74 45.93 -3.61
CA GLU A 24 -18.24 44.58 -3.36
C GLU A 24 -18.01 43.66 -4.56
N CYS A 25 -18.26 44.14 -5.78
CA CYS A 25 -17.95 43.40 -7.01
C CYS A 25 -16.46 43.09 -7.12
N ASP A 26 -15.59 44.08 -6.89
CA ASP A 26 -14.13 43.90 -6.92
C ASP A 26 -13.66 42.85 -5.90
N ALA A 27 -14.23 42.87 -4.68
CA ALA A 27 -13.92 41.88 -3.65
C ALA A 27 -14.37 40.47 -4.06
N VAL A 28 -15.54 40.34 -4.68
CA VAL A 28 -16.03 39.06 -5.20
C VAL A 28 -15.14 38.56 -6.33
N ILE A 29 -14.77 39.41 -7.29
CA ILE A 29 -13.87 39.07 -8.40
C ILE A 29 -12.55 38.55 -7.85
N ALA A 30 -11.90 39.30 -6.95
CA ALA A 30 -10.64 38.88 -6.33
C ALA A 30 -10.75 37.54 -5.61
N SER A 31 -11.86 37.30 -4.90
CA SER A 31 -12.11 36.01 -4.24
C SER A 31 -12.26 34.85 -5.23
N LYS A 32 -12.90 35.09 -6.38
CA LYS A 32 -13.03 34.08 -7.44
C LYS A 32 -11.72 33.82 -8.16
N ASP A 33 -10.94 34.86 -8.45
CA ASP A 33 -9.63 34.72 -9.06
C ASP A 33 -8.68 33.90 -8.18
N GLU A 34 -8.68 34.14 -6.87
CA GLU A 34 -7.92 33.33 -5.90
C GLU A 34 -8.40 31.87 -5.88
N HIS A 35 -9.71 31.64 -6.00
CA HIS A 35 -10.23 30.28 -6.10
C HIS A 35 -9.81 29.59 -7.41
N LEU A 36 -9.84 30.30 -8.53
CA LEU A 36 -9.38 29.80 -9.83
C LEU A 36 -7.88 29.48 -9.80
N ALA A 37 -7.06 30.34 -9.20
CA ALA A 37 -5.63 30.11 -9.03
C ALA A 37 -5.34 28.82 -8.24
N ARG A 38 -6.06 28.61 -7.12
CA ARG A 38 -5.95 27.38 -6.32
C ARG A 38 -6.38 26.14 -7.10
N LEU A 39 -7.45 26.24 -7.90
CA LEU A 39 -7.89 25.13 -8.75
C LEU A 39 -6.86 24.82 -9.84
N ALA A 40 -6.28 25.84 -10.47
CA ALA A 40 -5.23 25.66 -11.48
C ALA A 40 -4.01 24.95 -10.88
N ALA A 41 -3.53 25.39 -9.72
CA ALA A 41 -2.42 24.74 -9.01
C ALA A 41 -2.76 23.28 -8.64
N GLY A 42 -3.99 22.99 -8.24
CA GLY A 42 -4.46 21.63 -7.97
C GLY A 42 -4.47 20.74 -9.22
N ILE A 43 -4.84 21.29 -10.38
CA ILE A 43 -4.80 20.57 -11.66
C ILE A 43 -3.35 20.25 -12.04
N GLU A 44 -2.44 21.21 -11.91
CA GLU A 44 -1.00 21.00 -12.19
C GLU A 44 -0.40 19.91 -11.28
N ALA A 45 -0.74 19.90 -9.99
CA ALA A 45 -0.29 18.87 -9.07
C ALA A 45 -0.79 17.47 -9.48
N LEU A 46 -2.08 17.35 -9.82
CA LEU A 46 -2.65 16.08 -10.28
C LEU A 46 -2.05 15.61 -11.60
N GLN A 47 -1.73 16.52 -12.52
CA GLN A 47 -1.03 16.19 -13.76
C GLN A 47 0.37 15.64 -13.47
N ALA A 48 1.11 16.26 -12.56
CA ALA A 48 2.43 15.76 -12.15
C ALA A 48 2.34 14.37 -11.49
N GLU A 49 1.33 14.11 -10.66
CA GLU A 49 1.07 12.78 -10.08
C GLU A 49 0.75 11.74 -11.17
N MET A 50 -0.08 12.11 -12.16
CA MET A 50 -0.39 11.24 -13.30
C MET A 50 0.87 10.88 -14.09
N ASP A 51 1.73 11.87 -14.36
CA ASP A 51 2.98 11.65 -15.09
C ASP A 51 3.91 10.73 -14.30
N GLN A 52 4.05 10.94 -12.99
CA GLN A 52 4.83 10.06 -12.11
C GLN A 52 4.32 8.61 -12.15
N ILE A 53 3.01 8.40 -11.92
CA ILE A 53 2.40 7.06 -11.93
C ILE A 53 2.57 6.41 -13.30
N SER A 54 2.49 7.18 -14.39
CA SER A 54 2.70 6.66 -15.74
C SER A 54 4.14 6.16 -15.94
N ALA A 55 5.13 6.89 -15.42
CA ALA A 55 6.53 6.50 -15.46
C ALA A 55 6.80 5.25 -14.62
N GLU A 56 6.25 5.18 -13.41
CA GLU A 56 6.32 4.00 -12.54
C GLU A 56 5.69 2.77 -13.21
N ARG A 57 4.54 2.94 -13.85
CA ARG A 57 3.89 1.87 -14.63
C ARG A 57 4.77 1.41 -15.78
N ALA A 58 5.38 2.33 -16.52
CA ALA A 58 6.28 1.98 -17.61
C ALA A 58 7.48 1.15 -17.11
N LEU A 59 8.09 1.56 -15.99
CA LEU A 59 9.16 0.80 -15.35
C LEU A 59 8.70 -0.61 -14.96
N ALA A 60 7.56 -0.74 -14.27
CA ALA A 60 7.02 -2.02 -13.86
C ALA A 60 6.75 -2.96 -15.06
N VAL A 61 6.25 -2.42 -16.18
CA VAL A 61 6.08 -3.20 -17.43
C VAL A 61 7.44 -3.69 -17.94
N THR A 62 8.45 -2.81 -18.01
CA THR A 62 9.78 -3.23 -18.48
C THR A 62 10.41 -4.29 -17.57
N ASP A 63 10.22 -4.21 -16.27
CA ASP A 63 10.76 -5.18 -15.32
C ASP A 63 10.02 -6.52 -15.40
N ARG A 64 8.70 -6.50 -15.61
CA ARG A 64 7.94 -7.72 -15.92
C ARG A 64 8.46 -8.39 -17.18
N ASP A 65 8.66 -7.63 -18.26
CA ASP A 65 9.12 -8.18 -19.53
C ASP A 65 10.54 -8.77 -19.42
N LYS A 66 11.44 -8.14 -18.63
CA LYS A 66 12.75 -8.72 -18.29
C LYS A 66 12.63 -10.01 -17.48
N ALA A 67 11.75 -10.04 -16.47
CA ALA A 67 11.53 -11.22 -15.65
C ALA A 67 11.00 -12.40 -16.48
N GLU A 68 10.09 -12.13 -17.42
CA GLU A 68 9.58 -13.12 -18.38
C GLU A 68 10.70 -13.69 -19.26
N GLN A 69 11.62 -12.84 -19.75
CA GLN A 69 12.78 -13.29 -20.52
C GLN A 69 13.72 -14.18 -19.69
N VAL A 70 14.00 -13.80 -18.45
CA VAL A 70 14.83 -14.61 -17.53
C VAL A 70 14.17 -15.96 -17.24
N LEU A 71 12.86 -15.98 -16.99
CA LEU A 71 12.12 -17.23 -16.78
C LEU A 71 12.14 -18.13 -18.02
N ALA A 72 11.99 -17.56 -19.22
CA ALA A 72 12.09 -18.32 -20.46
C ALA A 72 13.49 -18.92 -20.66
N ALA A 73 14.54 -18.14 -20.42
CA ALA A 73 15.92 -18.60 -20.49
C ALA A 73 16.21 -19.72 -19.47
N PHE A 74 15.70 -19.58 -18.24
CA PHE A 74 15.84 -20.60 -17.20
C PHE A 74 15.15 -21.91 -17.60
N ARG A 75 13.92 -21.85 -18.13
CA ARG A 75 13.20 -23.04 -18.63
C ARG A 75 13.98 -23.74 -19.73
N ALA A 76 14.50 -23.00 -20.71
CA ALA A 76 15.31 -23.56 -21.78
C ALA A 76 16.61 -24.23 -21.26
N ALA A 77 17.26 -23.61 -20.26
CA ALA A 77 18.44 -24.18 -19.62
C ALA A 77 18.12 -25.48 -18.86
N VAL A 78 16.98 -25.52 -18.16
CA VAL A 78 16.50 -26.72 -17.46
C VAL A 78 16.23 -27.85 -18.46
N GLU A 79 15.52 -27.59 -19.55
CA GLU A 79 15.25 -28.58 -20.61
C GLU A 79 16.54 -29.11 -21.25
N LYS A 80 17.52 -28.24 -21.52
CA LYS A 80 18.84 -28.66 -22.00
C LYS A 80 19.57 -29.53 -20.97
N GLY A 81 19.49 -29.16 -19.68
CA GLY A 81 20.10 -29.89 -18.58
C GLY A 81 19.47 -31.26 -18.32
N THR A 82 18.14 -31.40 -18.50
CA THR A 82 17.45 -32.70 -18.41
C THR A 82 17.81 -33.59 -19.59
N GLY A 83 17.87 -33.06 -20.82
CA GLY A 83 18.33 -33.81 -22.00
C GLY A 83 19.77 -34.33 -21.86
N LEU A 84 20.68 -33.54 -21.28
CA LEU A 84 22.05 -33.98 -20.98
C LEU A 84 22.12 -35.10 -19.94
N ARG A 85 21.24 -35.08 -18.92
CA ARG A 85 21.17 -36.17 -17.92
C ARG A 85 20.59 -37.45 -18.50
N GLN A 86 19.56 -37.34 -19.35
CA GLN A 86 18.96 -38.48 -20.02
C GLN A 86 19.95 -39.17 -20.99
N SER A 87 20.75 -38.39 -21.72
CA SER A 87 21.79 -38.93 -22.62
C SER A 87 22.99 -39.56 -21.88
N ARG A 88 23.28 -39.16 -20.64
CA ARG A 88 24.31 -39.79 -19.80
C ARG A 88 23.83 -41.03 -19.03
N GLY A 89 22.53 -41.21 -18.85
CA GLY A 89 21.92 -42.27 -18.03
C GLY A 89 21.97 -43.70 -18.59
N HIS A 90 22.71 -43.99 -19.67
CA HIS A 90 22.78 -45.35 -20.25
C HIS A 90 24.18 -45.89 -20.50
N THR A 91 25.24 -45.18 -20.11
CA THR A 91 26.56 -45.80 -20.02
C THR A 91 26.84 -46.09 -18.55
N GLN A 92 26.72 -47.38 -18.21
CA GLN A 92 27.13 -47.92 -16.93
C GLN A 92 28.64 -47.67 -16.79
N THR A 93 29.04 -46.52 -16.25
CA THR A 93 30.43 -46.25 -15.89
C THR A 93 30.76 -47.18 -14.74
N ARG A 94 31.26 -48.37 -15.09
CA ARG A 94 31.94 -49.26 -14.16
C ARG A 94 33.18 -48.51 -13.69
N LEU A 95 33.08 -47.88 -12.52
CA LEU A 95 34.24 -47.46 -11.76
C LEU A 95 35.07 -48.73 -11.51
N ARG A 96 36.17 -48.90 -12.25
CA ARG A 96 37.21 -49.84 -11.85
C ARG A 96 37.87 -49.24 -10.62
N VAL A 97 37.51 -49.75 -9.45
CA VAL A 97 38.32 -49.62 -8.24
C VAL A 97 39.69 -50.19 -8.59
N VAL A 98 40.69 -49.31 -8.69
CA VAL A 98 42.10 -49.71 -8.74
C VAL A 98 42.45 -50.21 -7.34
N PRO A 99 42.92 -51.46 -7.18
CA PRO A 99 43.33 -51.98 -5.87
C PRO A 99 44.50 -51.18 -5.32
N ASP A 100 44.43 -50.84 -4.02
CA ASP A 100 45.52 -50.24 -3.27
C ASP A 100 46.81 -51.06 -3.41
N ALA A 101 47.91 -50.35 -3.67
CA ALA A 101 49.25 -50.90 -3.58
C ALA A 101 49.65 -51.02 -2.10
N PRO A 102 50.33 -52.11 -1.69
CA PRO A 102 50.71 -52.32 -0.29
C PRO A 102 51.83 -51.36 0.14
N GLU A 103 51.64 -50.72 1.29
CA GLU A 103 52.72 -50.07 2.03
C GLU A 103 53.69 -51.13 2.61
N PRO A 104 55.01 -50.85 2.64
CA PRO A 104 55.92 -51.58 3.49
C PRO A 104 55.89 -51.05 4.92
N ASP A 105 55.84 -52.03 5.82
CA ASP A 105 55.78 -52.00 7.26
C ASP A 105 57.12 -51.60 7.92
N GLU A 106 57.02 -51.35 9.24
CA GLU A 106 58.06 -51.26 10.28
C GLU A 106 58.80 -49.91 10.50
N ALA A 107 58.95 -49.37 11.72
CA ALA A 107 58.49 -49.75 13.05
C ALA A 107 58.83 -48.63 14.07
N ALA A 108 58.24 -48.76 15.27
CA ALA A 108 58.66 -48.23 16.57
C ALA A 108 57.94 -46.97 17.13
N ALA A 109 56.70 -47.16 17.60
CA ALA A 109 56.27 -47.24 19.02
C ALA A 109 56.80 -46.20 20.07
N PRO A 110 56.20 -46.05 21.28
CA PRO A 110 54.78 -46.13 21.67
C PRO A 110 54.36 -45.06 22.75
N HIS A 111 53.11 -45.17 23.22
CA HIS A 111 52.51 -44.55 24.43
C HIS A 111 51.92 -43.14 24.21
N SER A 112 50.76 -42.76 24.73
CA SER A 112 50.00 -43.27 25.87
C SER A 112 48.52 -42.89 25.74
N ALA A 113 47.71 -43.66 26.46
CA ALA A 113 46.24 -43.63 26.53
C ALA A 113 45.63 -42.28 26.95
N ALA A 114 44.39 -42.03 26.52
CA ALA A 114 43.21 -42.05 27.41
C ALA A 114 41.95 -41.45 26.76
N ALA A 115 40.84 -42.18 26.95
CA ALA A 115 39.44 -41.74 27.09
C ALA A 115 38.81 -40.90 25.96
N ALA A 116 37.89 -41.46 25.15
CA ALA A 116 36.48 -41.72 25.47
C ALA A 116 35.79 -40.52 26.16
N THR A 117 34.76 -39.95 25.54
CA THR A 117 33.34 -40.06 25.95
C THR A 117 32.49 -39.10 25.10
N GLU A 118 31.40 -39.61 24.52
CA GLU A 118 30.27 -38.85 23.98
C GLU A 118 29.65 -37.94 25.05
N GLN A 119 29.25 -36.70 24.73
CA GLN A 119 28.05 -36.15 25.39
C GLN A 119 27.39 -35.01 24.60
N ARG A 120 26.21 -35.38 24.12
CA ARG A 120 24.99 -34.60 23.86
C ARG A 120 24.66 -33.66 25.03
N GLU A 121 24.37 -32.38 24.80
CA GLU A 121 23.11 -31.75 25.23
C GLU A 121 22.93 -30.28 24.78
N ALA A 122 21.64 -29.92 24.82
CA ALA A 122 20.89 -28.79 24.28
C ALA A 122 21.18 -27.42 24.95
N PRO A 123 20.53 -26.33 24.47
CA PRO A 123 20.91 -24.93 24.69
C PRO A 123 20.17 -24.26 25.86
N ALA A 124 20.81 -23.27 26.48
CA ALA A 124 20.22 -22.18 27.26
C ALA A 124 21.36 -21.15 27.43
N THR A 125 21.22 -19.82 27.46
CA THR A 125 20.17 -18.90 27.92
C THR A 125 20.66 -17.51 27.44
N SER A 126 19.96 -16.79 26.56
CA SER A 126 18.95 -15.75 26.83
C SER A 126 19.43 -14.42 27.43
N ALA A 127 18.76 -13.36 26.95
CA ALA A 127 18.72 -11.94 27.35
C ALA A 127 19.81 -11.04 26.72
N ALA A 128 19.48 -10.00 25.96
CA ALA A 128 18.33 -9.10 26.08
C ALA A 128 17.53 -8.95 24.77
N VAL A 129 16.32 -9.49 24.76
CA VAL A 129 15.27 -9.12 23.81
C VAL A 129 14.45 -8.03 24.48
N THR A 130 14.54 -6.81 23.96
CA THR A 130 13.59 -5.75 24.24
C THR A 130 12.27 -6.15 23.58
N LEU A 131 11.29 -6.49 24.43
CA LEU A 131 9.91 -6.76 24.07
C LEU A 131 9.26 -5.47 23.54
N GLU A 132 9.33 -5.25 22.22
CA GLU A 132 8.35 -4.46 21.49
C GLU A 132 7.18 -5.40 21.14
N PRO A 133 5.92 -5.02 21.39
CA PRO A 133 4.78 -5.87 21.07
C PRO A 133 4.68 -6.01 19.55
N GLU A 134 4.94 -7.21 19.03
CA GLU A 134 4.58 -7.59 17.68
C GLU A 134 3.04 -7.51 17.55
N GLU A 135 2.54 -6.36 17.12
CA GLU A 135 1.21 -6.26 16.54
C GLU A 135 1.22 -7.06 15.24
N THR A 136 0.89 -8.35 15.34
CA THR A 136 0.79 -9.24 14.18
C THR A 136 -0.20 -8.64 13.19
N ALA A 137 0.33 -8.07 12.10
CA ALA A 137 -0.49 -7.38 11.11
C ALA A 137 -1.54 -8.35 10.55
N VAL A 138 -2.81 -7.91 10.50
CA VAL A 138 -3.89 -8.77 10.02
C VAL A 138 -3.79 -8.88 8.50
N ARG A 139 -3.58 -10.10 8.00
CA ARG A 139 -3.51 -10.41 6.56
C ARG A 139 -4.87 -10.34 5.89
N ILE A 140 -5.07 -9.43 4.94
CA ILE A 140 -6.34 -9.22 4.25
C ILE A 140 -6.24 -9.71 2.82
N THR A 141 -7.09 -10.68 2.49
CA THR A 141 -7.23 -11.23 1.13
C THR A 141 -8.38 -10.54 0.39
N GLY A 142 -8.23 -10.43 -0.93
CA GLY A 142 -9.25 -9.92 -1.84
C GLY A 142 -9.00 -8.47 -2.26
N GLU A 143 -8.95 -8.25 -3.57
CA GLU A 143 -8.64 -6.96 -4.21
C GLU A 143 -9.47 -5.81 -3.66
N ARG A 144 -10.78 -6.03 -3.51
CA ARG A 144 -11.70 -5.01 -3.05
C ARG A 144 -11.55 -4.67 -1.56
N SER A 145 -11.25 -5.67 -0.73
CA SER A 145 -10.96 -5.46 0.70
C SER A 145 -9.65 -4.70 0.89
N VAL A 146 -8.62 -5.04 0.10
CA VAL A 146 -7.34 -4.32 0.07
C VAL A 146 -7.55 -2.87 -0.39
N ALA A 147 -8.37 -2.63 -1.41
CA ALA A 147 -8.70 -1.28 -1.87
C ALA A 147 -9.39 -0.44 -0.77
N VAL A 148 -10.36 -1.01 -0.05
CA VAL A 148 -11.00 -0.35 1.12
C VAL A 148 -9.95 0.03 2.15
N MET A 149 -9.05 -0.89 2.47
CA MET A 149 -8.04 -0.67 3.49
C MET A 149 -7.00 0.37 3.08
N LYS A 150 -6.64 0.44 1.79
CA LYS A 150 -5.81 1.54 1.24
C LYS A 150 -6.50 2.89 1.40
N ILE A 151 -7.81 2.98 1.12
CA ILE A 151 -8.59 4.22 1.30
C ILE A 151 -8.58 4.65 2.77
N ILE A 152 -8.83 3.71 3.69
CA ILE A 152 -8.88 4.03 5.13
C ILE A 152 -7.49 4.38 5.68
N ALA A 153 -6.45 3.68 5.24
CA ALA A 153 -5.07 3.92 5.66
C ALA A 153 -4.51 5.28 5.20
N ALA A 154 -5.04 5.83 4.10
CA ALA A 154 -4.68 7.18 3.65
C ALA A 154 -5.12 8.28 4.64
N GLU A 155 -6.22 8.07 5.36
CA GLU A 155 -6.74 9.02 6.36
C GLU A 155 -7.19 8.25 7.62
N PRO A 156 -6.24 7.82 8.50
CA PRO A 156 -6.52 6.89 9.60
C PRO A 156 -7.40 7.50 10.71
N ASP A 157 -7.31 8.81 10.91
CA ASP A 157 -8.07 9.53 11.94
C ASP A 157 -9.52 9.81 11.53
N ARG A 158 -9.83 9.69 10.23
CA ARG A 158 -11.15 9.97 9.69
C ARG A 158 -12.13 8.84 10.03
N GLY A 159 -13.33 9.22 10.46
CA GLY A 159 -14.46 8.28 10.59
C GLY A 159 -15.07 7.99 9.22
N TRP A 160 -14.85 6.78 8.70
CA TRP A 160 -15.35 6.39 7.38
C TRP A 160 -16.78 5.85 7.47
N THR A 161 -17.69 6.38 6.66
CA THR A 161 -19.04 5.80 6.52
C THR A 161 -19.12 4.85 5.32
N PRO A 162 -20.08 3.91 5.29
CA PRO A 162 -20.28 3.06 4.11
C PRO A 162 -20.53 3.84 2.81
N LYS A 163 -21.14 5.02 2.91
CA LYS A 163 -21.36 5.91 1.76
C LYS A 163 -20.06 6.48 1.23
N ASP A 164 -19.17 6.97 2.10
CA ASP A 164 -17.88 7.52 1.69
C ASP A 164 -17.01 6.47 0.99
N ILE A 165 -17.02 5.23 1.52
CA ILE A 165 -16.28 4.11 0.94
C ILE A 165 -16.87 3.68 -0.40
N ALA A 166 -18.20 3.65 -0.55
CA ALA A 166 -18.84 3.36 -1.84
C ALA A 166 -18.43 4.37 -2.91
N VAL A 167 -18.48 5.67 -2.59
CA VAL A 167 -18.09 6.76 -3.51
C VAL A 167 -16.63 6.65 -3.93
N ARG A 168 -15.72 6.34 -3.00
CA ARG A 168 -14.28 6.20 -3.30
C ARG A 168 -13.95 4.94 -4.09
N LEU A 169 -14.71 3.86 -3.95
CA LEU A 169 -14.46 2.59 -4.66
C LEU A 169 -15.08 2.53 -6.06
N GLU A 170 -16.32 3.00 -6.20
CA GLU A 170 -17.13 2.80 -7.41
C GLU A 170 -17.40 4.11 -8.17
N GLY A 171 -16.99 5.26 -7.63
CA GLY A 171 -17.17 6.58 -8.23
C GLY A 171 -18.34 7.37 -7.65
N HIS A 172 -18.55 8.59 -8.17
CA HIS A 172 -19.51 9.55 -7.60
C HIS A 172 -20.96 9.04 -7.62
N ASP A 173 -21.34 8.31 -8.66
CA ASP A 173 -22.72 7.80 -8.85
C ASP A 173 -23.09 6.74 -7.80
N ALA A 174 -22.11 6.02 -7.26
CA ALA A 174 -22.29 5.02 -6.22
C ALA A 174 -22.72 5.62 -4.86
N GLY A 175 -22.59 6.94 -4.68
CA GLY A 175 -23.05 7.64 -3.48
C GLY A 175 -24.57 7.80 -3.36
N GLN A 176 -25.30 7.53 -4.43
CA GLN A 176 -26.76 7.52 -4.46
C GLN A 176 -27.34 6.12 -4.64
N GLU A 177 -26.51 5.15 -5.03
CA GLU A 177 -26.96 3.78 -5.24
C GLU A 177 -27.08 3.01 -3.90
N PRO A 178 -28.28 2.55 -3.51
CA PRO A 178 -28.46 1.85 -2.24
C PRO A 178 -27.74 0.49 -2.21
N THR A 179 -27.54 -0.15 -3.38
CA THR A 179 -26.86 -1.44 -3.47
C THR A 179 -25.35 -1.29 -3.19
N ALA A 180 -24.71 -0.23 -3.69
CA ALA A 180 -23.32 0.10 -3.44
C ALA A 180 -23.06 0.34 -1.94
N HIS A 181 -23.95 1.09 -1.28
CA HIS A 181 -23.89 1.29 0.17
C HIS A 181 -24.01 -0.02 0.95
N ALA A 182 -24.91 -0.92 0.54
CA ALA A 182 -25.07 -2.22 1.20
C ALA A 182 -23.81 -3.10 1.02
N ARG A 183 -23.22 -3.13 -0.18
CA ARG A 183 -21.94 -3.83 -0.45
C ARG A 183 -20.81 -3.28 0.41
N ALA A 184 -20.62 -1.95 0.41
CA ALA A 184 -19.58 -1.30 1.21
C ALA A 184 -19.78 -1.56 2.71
N ARG A 185 -21.03 -1.51 3.19
CA ARG A 185 -21.35 -1.83 4.59
C ARG A 185 -21.01 -3.27 4.95
N ALA A 186 -21.37 -4.24 4.12
CA ALA A 186 -21.06 -5.65 4.36
C ALA A 186 -19.54 -5.90 4.43
N LEU A 187 -18.77 -5.24 3.55
CA LEU A 187 -17.31 -5.30 3.58
C LEU A 187 -16.74 -4.71 4.87
N LEU A 188 -17.15 -3.50 5.26
CA LEU A 188 -16.69 -2.85 6.49
C LEU A 188 -17.08 -3.65 7.74
N ASP A 189 -18.29 -4.22 7.77
CA ASP A 189 -18.72 -5.08 8.87
C ASP A 189 -17.89 -6.37 8.94
N SER A 190 -17.49 -6.94 7.80
CA SER A 190 -16.59 -8.11 7.77
C SER A 190 -15.18 -7.78 8.29
N LEU A 191 -14.64 -6.61 7.94
CA LEU A 191 -13.34 -6.13 8.42
C LEU A 191 -13.38 -5.78 9.92
N ALA A 192 -14.49 -5.21 10.38
CA ALA A 192 -14.70 -4.96 11.80
C ALA A 192 -14.80 -6.26 12.61
N ARG A 193 -15.47 -7.30 12.09
CA ARG A 193 -15.50 -8.63 12.73
C ARG A 193 -14.11 -9.25 12.85
N ARG A 194 -13.23 -8.98 11.88
CA ARG A 194 -11.83 -9.40 11.88
C ARG A 194 -10.92 -8.53 12.77
N LYS A 195 -11.49 -7.57 13.51
CA LYS A 195 -10.80 -6.63 14.39
C LYS A 195 -9.79 -5.71 13.69
N VAL A 196 -9.90 -5.55 12.37
CA VAL A 196 -9.07 -4.61 11.60
C VAL A 196 -9.60 -3.18 11.72
N LEU A 197 -10.93 -3.05 11.82
CA LEU A 197 -11.61 -1.76 11.94
C LEU A 197 -12.42 -1.68 13.24
N HIS A 198 -12.40 -0.51 13.88
CA HIS A 198 -13.30 -0.18 14.98
C HIS A 198 -14.57 0.44 14.44
N LYS A 199 -15.71 -0.19 14.73
CA LYS A 199 -17.04 0.35 14.44
C LYS A 199 -17.53 1.18 15.62
N ARG A 200 -17.60 2.50 15.45
CA ARG A 200 -18.14 3.44 16.43
C ARG A 200 -19.48 3.98 15.94
N ARG A 201 -20.42 4.19 16.87
CA ARG A 201 -21.65 4.94 16.59
C ARG A 201 -21.40 6.41 16.95
N GLU A 202 -21.67 7.32 16.03
CA GLU A 202 -21.46 8.75 16.19
C GLU A 202 -22.79 9.51 16.08
N GLY A 203 -22.96 10.54 16.93
CA GLY A 203 -24.23 11.24 17.14
C GLY A 203 -25.24 10.41 17.95
N ASP A 204 -26.55 10.67 17.74
CA ASP A 204 -27.70 9.98 18.38
C ASP A 204 -27.85 8.49 17.96
N GLY A 205 -26.75 7.80 17.63
CA GLY A 205 -26.75 6.41 17.17
C GLY A 205 -27.18 6.22 15.71
N ARG A 206 -27.47 7.31 14.97
CA ARG A 206 -27.94 7.25 13.58
C ARG A 206 -26.83 6.97 12.56
N ARG A 207 -25.56 7.27 12.87
CA ARG A 207 -24.43 7.06 11.96
C ARG A 207 -23.42 6.08 12.54
N CYS A 208 -23.00 5.13 11.72
CA CYS A 208 -21.89 4.22 12.04
C CYS A 208 -20.66 4.68 11.27
N VAL A 209 -19.57 4.91 11.99
CA VAL A 209 -18.27 5.25 11.43
C VAL A 209 -17.27 4.13 11.74
N PHE A 210 -16.37 3.90 10.81
CA PHE A 210 -15.33 2.90 10.90
C PHE A 210 -13.96 3.60 10.92
N ARG A 211 -13.06 3.15 11.80
CA ARG A 211 -11.68 3.65 11.91
C ARG A 211 -10.70 2.49 11.93
N LEU A 212 -9.45 2.73 11.52
CA LEU A 212 -8.40 1.73 11.58
C LEU A 212 -8.12 1.36 13.05
N ALA A 213 -8.05 0.05 13.34
CA ALA A 213 -7.85 -0.48 14.69
C ALA A 213 -6.50 -1.19 14.88
N ALA A 214 -5.98 -1.78 13.81
CA ALA A 214 -4.77 -2.59 13.84
C ALA A 214 -3.97 -2.43 12.55
N ALA A 215 -2.66 -2.68 12.63
CA ALA A 215 -1.82 -2.84 11.45
C ALA A 215 -2.35 -3.99 10.56
N TRP A 216 -2.24 -3.83 9.25
CA TRP A 216 -2.74 -4.79 8.27
C TRP A 216 -1.77 -4.94 7.11
N GLU A 217 -1.78 -6.12 6.50
CA GLU A 217 -0.98 -6.44 5.32
C GLU A 217 -1.88 -7.00 4.23
N ALA A 218 -1.61 -6.64 2.98
CA ALA A 218 -2.24 -7.28 1.83
C ALA A 218 -1.61 -8.68 1.66
N ALA A 219 -2.46 -9.70 1.56
CA ALA A 219 -2.05 -11.10 1.38
C ALA A 219 -2.06 -11.54 -0.08
#